data_AF-A0A819V1W8-F1
#
_entry.id   AF-A0A819V1W8-F1
#
_cell.length_a   1.000
_cell.length_b   1.000
_cell.length_c   1.000
_cell.angle_alpha   90.00
_cell.angle_beta   90.00
_cell.angle_gamma   90.00
#
_symmetry.space_group_name_H-M   'P 1'
#
loop_
_entity.id
_entity.type
_entity.pdbx_description
1 polymer ?
#
loop_
_entity_poly.entity_id
_entity_poly.type
_entity_poly.pdbx_seq_one_letter_code
_entity_poly.pdbx_strand_id
1 'polypeptide(L)'
;MKFLTLDERLDILLTLKHTVKEHDSRLTQEIIQLIDREADLLMRGIKEENLSGLRQRISTLFLQYIKTPTFNPGVVRHLKVPQDPVVATEQKTLYCRSCQKYYPSTEFSVSSTNAKVGKCRQCLRLENIANKRTDQTKFKFLFKKIEKDECDYNDGARCIFFLTTNDIEYMFKNIWDSHSALSEESDVYSLTFVRWNRREEFSPWNCILLTLQEAIAHLKLEDVEGSYSEPFRKKIRYKHAISRSHFVKLVEHVNNNQEQQQANTLKDMTITAIKIGRQRGTPTAMTNTSA
;
A
#
# COMPACT_ATOMS: atom_id res chain seq x y z
N MET A 1 -50.49 11.27 17.67
CA MET A 1 -51.46 10.22 17.29
C MET A 1 -52.81 10.88 17.09
N LYS A 2 -53.56 10.45 16.07
CA LYS A 2 -54.91 10.93 15.74
C LYS A 2 -55.86 10.77 16.95
N PHE A 3 -56.89 11.61 17.02
CA PHE A 3 -57.92 11.64 18.07
C PHE A 3 -58.44 10.22 18.36
N LEU A 4 -58.00 9.61 19.45
CA LEU A 4 -58.62 8.40 19.97
C LEU A 4 -59.88 8.80 20.69
N THR A 5 -60.92 7.99 20.55
CA THR A 5 -62.08 8.09 21.45
C THR A 5 -61.68 7.66 22.87
N LEU A 6 -62.47 8.09 23.86
CA LEU A 6 -62.24 7.75 25.26
C LEU A 6 -62.20 6.22 25.46
N ASP A 7 -63.14 5.50 24.83
CA ASP A 7 -63.24 4.04 24.94
C ASP A 7 -62.03 3.34 24.32
N GLU A 8 -61.60 3.76 23.12
CA GLU A 8 -60.38 3.22 22.49
C GLU A 8 -59.14 3.47 23.34
N ARG A 9 -59.04 4.64 23.99
CA ARG A 9 -57.90 4.95 24.86
C ARG A 9 -57.89 4.07 26.10
N LEU A 10 -59.04 3.85 26.73
CA LEU A 10 -59.16 2.98 27.90
C LEU A 10 -58.83 1.52 27.54
N ASP A 11 -59.26 1.04 26.38
CA ASP A 11 -58.95 -0.31 25.90
C ASP A 11 -57.44 -0.52 25.67
N ILE A 12 -56.77 0.47 25.09
CA ILE A 12 -55.30 0.45 24.94
C ILE A 12 -54.60 0.43 26.30
N LEU A 13 -55.07 1.25 27.25
CA LEU A 13 -54.51 1.27 28.61
C LEU A 13 -54.70 -0.08 29.31
N LEU A 14 -55.84 -0.73 29.13
CA LEU A 14 -56.12 -2.05 29.68
C LEU A 14 -55.23 -3.13 29.04
N THR A 15 -55.08 -3.10 27.72
CA THR A 15 -54.18 -3.99 26.98
C THR A 15 -52.75 -3.85 27.46
N LEU A 16 -52.27 -2.61 27.58
CA LEU A 16 -50.92 -2.32 28.06
C LEU A 16 -50.71 -2.82 29.50
N LYS A 17 -51.69 -2.62 30.38
CA LYS A 17 -51.67 -3.13 31.75
C LYS A 17 -51.57 -4.65 31.78
N HIS A 18 -52.30 -5.35 30.91
CA HIS A 18 -52.24 -6.81 30.82
C HIS A 18 -50.86 -7.30 30.36
N THR A 19 -50.31 -6.70 29.29
CA THR A 19 -48.98 -7.06 28.76
C THR A 19 -47.86 -6.90 29.78
N VAL A 20 -47.91 -5.84 30.58
CA VAL A 20 -46.84 -5.53 31.55
C VAL A 20 -47.00 -6.33 32.86
N LYS A 21 -48.18 -6.91 33.12
CA LYS A 21 -48.48 -7.70 34.32
C LYS A 21 -47.76 -9.05 34.37
N GLU A 22 -47.30 -9.55 33.23
CA GLU A 22 -46.59 -10.85 33.15
C GLU A 22 -45.27 -10.86 33.94
N HIS A 23 -44.69 -9.69 34.22
CA HIS A 23 -43.45 -9.55 34.97
C HIS A 23 -43.65 -8.70 36.22
N ASP A 24 -43.29 -9.22 37.39
CA ASP A 24 -43.33 -8.48 38.64
C ASP A 24 -41.97 -7.81 38.91
N SER A 25 -41.90 -6.50 38.70
CA SER A 25 -40.71 -5.69 38.93
C SER A 25 -41.12 -4.26 39.32
N ARG A 26 -40.20 -3.51 39.93
CA ARG A 26 -40.46 -2.11 40.26
C ARG A 26 -40.89 -1.28 39.04
N LEU A 27 -40.31 -1.55 37.86
CA LEU A 27 -40.63 -0.85 36.62
C LEU A 27 -42.07 -1.14 36.17
N THR A 28 -42.48 -2.42 36.18
CA THR A 28 -43.83 -2.82 35.75
C THR A 28 -44.90 -2.33 36.71
N GLN A 29 -44.62 -2.32 38.02
CA GLN A 29 -45.50 -1.74 39.03
C GLN A 29 -45.71 -0.23 38.83
N GLU A 30 -44.65 0.52 38.52
CA GLU A 30 -44.75 1.96 38.25
C GLU A 30 -45.57 2.26 36.99
N ILE A 31 -45.38 1.46 35.93
CA ILE A 31 -46.18 1.57 34.70
C ILE A 31 -47.67 1.33 35.00
N ILE A 32 -48.00 0.27 35.74
CA ILE A 32 -49.39 -0.07 36.09
C ILE A 32 -50.04 1.05 36.90
N GLN A 33 -49.34 1.61 37.90
CA GLN A 33 -49.88 2.72 38.71
C GLN A 33 -50.16 3.97 37.87
N LEU A 34 -49.31 4.29 36.90
CA LEU A 34 -49.51 5.44 36.03
C LEU A 34 -50.66 5.22 35.03
N ILE A 35 -50.83 3.98 34.54
CA ILE A 35 -51.96 3.59 33.69
C ILE A 35 -53.28 3.75 34.44
N ASP A 36 -53.37 3.21 35.65
CA ASP A 36 -54.57 3.31 36.48
C ASP A 36 -54.92 4.77 36.77
N ARG A 37 -53.90 5.59 37.04
CA ARG A 37 -54.06 7.04 37.22
C ARG A 37 -54.53 7.74 35.94
N GLU A 38 -54.07 7.35 34.76
CA GLU A 38 -54.56 7.94 33.50
C GLU A 38 -56.04 7.57 33.28
N ALA A 39 -56.39 6.31 33.49
CA ALA A 39 -57.77 5.82 33.34
C ALA A 39 -58.73 6.55 34.30
N ASP A 40 -58.36 6.72 35.57
CA ASP A 40 -59.16 7.45 36.56
C ASP A 40 -59.40 8.91 36.18
N LEU A 41 -58.37 9.59 35.66
CA LEU A 41 -58.48 10.99 35.23
C LEU A 41 -59.34 11.13 33.95
N LEU A 42 -59.26 10.17 33.04
CA LEU A 42 -60.12 10.12 31.85
C LEU A 42 -61.58 9.90 32.23
N MET A 43 -61.87 8.94 33.12
CA MET A 43 -63.24 8.68 33.60
C MET A 43 -63.85 9.90 34.33
N ARG A 44 -63.02 10.76 34.93
CA ARG A 44 -63.44 12.02 35.57
C ARG A 44 -63.60 13.20 34.60
N GLY A 45 -63.40 12.99 33.31
CA GLY A 45 -63.57 14.03 32.28
C GLY A 45 -62.45 15.08 32.24
N ILE A 46 -61.25 14.75 32.73
CA ILE A 46 -60.10 15.67 32.63
C ILE A 46 -59.68 15.80 31.16
N LYS A 47 -59.47 17.05 30.72
CA LYS A 47 -59.02 17.36 29.35
C LYS A 47 -57.68 16.69 29.04
N GLU A 48 -57.57 16.12 27.84
CA GLU A 48 -56.39 15.37 27.41
C GLU A 48 -55.08 16.18 27.40
N GLU A 49 -55.17 17.48 27.14
CA GLU A 49 -54.02 18.41 27.14
C GLU A 49 -53.25 18.38 28.48
N ASN A 50 -53.98 18.19 29.57
CA ASN A 50 -53.43 18.11 30.93
C ASN A 50 -52.82 16.73 31.25
N LEU A 51 -53.06 15.72 30.42
CA LEU A 51 -52.53 14.36 30.58
C LEU A 51 -51.24 14.14 29.79
N SER A 52 -50.77 15.14 29.03
CA SER A 52 -49.58 15.05 28.17
C SER A 52 -48.34 14.53 28.90
N GLY A 53 -48.01 15.09 30.06
CA GLY A 53 -46.86 14.66 30.88
C GLY A 53 -47.01 13.23 31.42
N LEU A 54 -48.23 12.83 31.82
CA LEU A 54 -48.52 11.48 32.29
C LEU A 54 -48.35 10.47 31.15
N ARG A 55 -48.93 10.77 29.97
CA ARG A 55 -48.80 9.96 28.75
C ARG A 55 -47.34 9.82 28.32
N GLN A 56 -46.56 10.90 28.41
CA GLN A 56 -45.12 10.86 28.08
C GLN A 56 -44.34 9.98 29.07
N ARG A 57 -44.65 10.06 30.37
CA ARG A 57 -44.01 9.22 31.39
C ARG A 57 -44.32 7.74 31.17
N ILE A 58 -45.59 7.40 30.94
CA ILE A 58 -46.03 6.03 30.60
C ILE A 58 -45.26 5.53 29.37
N SER A 59 -45.21 6.32 28.30
CA SER A 59 -44.50 5.97 27.05
C SER A 59 -43.01 5.75 27.28
N THR A 60 -42.38 6.57 28.12
CA THR A 60 -40.94 6.48 28.42
C THR A 60 -40.62 5.21 29.21
N LEU A 61 -41.40 4.92 30.26
CA LEU A 61 -41.23 3.71 31.06
C LEU A 61 -41.52 2.45 30.26
N PHE A 62 -42.55 2.48 29.41
CA PHE A 62 -42.84 1.37 28.51
C PHE A 62 -41.73 1.14 27.48
N LEU A 63 -41.10 2.20 26.96
CA LEU A 63 -39.93 2.08 26.09
C LEU A 63 -38.74 1.44 26.83
N GLN A 64 -38.53 1.78 28.11
CA GLN A 64 -37.52 1.13 28.94
C GLN A 64 -37.84 -0.36 29.14
N TYR A 65 -39.10 -0.70 29.40
CA TYR A 65 -39.56 -2.09 29.52
C TYR A 65 -39.26 -2.89 28.24
N ILE A 66 -39.64 -2.38 27.06
CA ILE A 66 -39.37 -3.05 25.78
C ILE A 66 -37.86 -3.19 25.51
N LYS A 67 -37.04 -2.22 25.92
CA LYS A 67 -35.59 -2.25 25.70
C LYS A 67 -34.84 -3.20 26.63
N THR A 68 -35.48 -3.71 27.68
CA THR A 68 -34.83 -4.58 28.65
C THR A 68 -34.86 -6.03 28.16
N PRO A 69 -33.71 -6.68 27.92
CA PRO A 69 -33.66 -8.04 27.36
C PRO A 69 -34.39 -9.11 28.17
N THR A 70 -34.53 -8.90 29.49
CA THR A 70 -35.26 -9.81 30.39
C THR A 70 -36.76 -9.86 30.06
N PHE A 71 -37.32 -8.77 29.56
CA PHE A 71 -38.74 -8.68 29.18
C PHE A 71 -38.93 -8.87 27.67
N ASN A 72 -37.92 -8.55 26.85
CA ASN A 72 -37.95 -8.73 25.41
C ASN A 72 -36.64 -9.31 24.88
N PRO A 73 -36.53 -10.66 24.77
CA PRO A 73 -35.29 -11.31 24.33
C PRO A 73 -34.94 -10.99 22.86
N GLY A 74 -35.91 -10.57 22.03
CA GLY A 74 -35.67 -10.20 20.63
C GLY A 74 -34.83 -8.92 20.47
N VAL A 75 -34.75 -8.08 21.52
CA VAL A 75 -34.06 -6.78 21.45
C VAL A 75 -32.54 -6.90 21.53
N VAL A 76 -32.00 -8.04 21.97
CA VAL A 76 -30.55 -8.27 22.12
C VAL A 76 -29.78 -7.95 20.82
N ARG A 77 -30.34 -8.28 19.65
CA ARG A 77 -29.73 -8.03 18.34
C ARG A 77 -29.67 -6.55 17.95
N HIS A 78 -30.48 -5.72 18.61
CA HIS A 78 -30.63 -4.29 18.33
C HIS A 78 -29.92 -3.40 19.36
N LEU A 79 -29.40 -3.98 20.45
CA LEU A 79 -28.61 -3.26 21.44
C LEU A 79 -27.17 -3.11 20.93
N LYS A 80 -26.68 -1.86 20.89
CA LYS A 80 -25.31 -1.53 20.44
C LYS A 80 -24.22 -1.89 21.45
N VAL A 81 -24.60 -2.18 22.69
CA VAL A 81 -23.69 -2.46 23.80
C VAL A 81 -23.98 -3.88 24.31
N PRO A 82 -22.99 -4.78 24.32
CA PRO A 82 -23.11 -6.09 24.96
C PRO A 82 -23.49 -5.90 26.43
N GLN A 83 -24.53 -6.60 26.89
CA GLN A 83 -25.02 -6.48 28.26
C GLN A 83 -24.16 -7.28 29.26
N ASP A 84 -23.35 -8.21 28.77
CA ASP A 84 -22.42 -8.99 29.58
C ASP A 84 -21.08 -8.26 29.76
N PRO A 85 -20.66 -7.96 31.00
CA PRO A 85 -19.38 -7.30 31.29
C PRO A 85 -18.16 -8.04 30.74
N VAL A 86 -18.24 -9.39 30.70
CA VAL A 86 -17.15 -10.28 30.25
C VAL A 86 -16.91 -10.12 28.73
N VAL A 87 -17.98 -10.01 27.95
CA VAL A 87 -17.90 -9.84 26.48
C VAL A 87 -17.41 -8.43 26.11
N ALA A 88 -17.73 -7.43 26.93
CA ALA A 88 -17.22 -6.07 26.74
C ALA A 88 -15.71 -5.95 26.99
N THR A 89 -15.14 -6.73 27.92
CA THR A 89 -13.69 -6.73 28.21
C THR A 89 -12.84 -7.47 27.18
N GLU A 90 -13.41 -8.42 26.42
CA GLU A 90 -12.66 -9.22 25.45
C GLU A 90 -12.44 -8.50 24.10
N GLN A 91 -13.20 -7.45 23.82
CA GLN A 91 -13.04 -6.65 22.61
C GLN A 91 -11.94 -5.60 22.78
N LYS A 92 -10.68 -6.05 22.72
CA LYS A 92 -9.50 -5.16 22.76
C LYS A 92 -9.63 -4.06 21.71
N THR A 93 -9.73 -2.81 22.15
CA THR A 93 -9.71 -1.64 21.27
C THR A 93 -8.29 -1.37 20.80
N LEU A 94 -8.15 -1.09 19.51
CA LEU A 94 -6.88 -0.85 18.84
C LEU A 94 -6.91 0.51 18.16
N TYR A 95 -5.75 1.18 18.11
CA TYR A 95 -5.60 2.51 17.52
C TYR A 95 -5.15 2.40 16.06
N CYS A 96 -5.89 3.04 15.16
CA CYS A 96 -5.50 3.13 13.76
C CYS A 96 -4.65 4.38 13.50
N ARG A 97 -3.42 4.20 12.99
CA ARG A 97 -2.49 5.32 12.71
C ARG A 97 -2.90 6.21 11.55
N SER A 98 -3.64 5.65 10.56
CA SER A 98 -4.02 6.40 9.35
C SER A 98 -5.20 7.36 9.55
N CYS A 99 -6.24 6.96 10.30
CA CYS A 99 -7.40 7.81 10.58
C CYS A 99 -7.45 8.35 12.02
N GLN A 100 -6.46 8.01 12.84
CA GLN A 100 -6.31 8.46 14.23
C GLN A 100 -7.51 8.15 15.14
N LYS A 101 -8.20 7.04 14.88
CA LYS A 101 -9.39 6.60 15.62
C LYS A 101 -9.18 5.24 16.26
N TYR A 102 -9.92 5.00 17.34
CA TYR A 102 -9.97 3.72 18.04
C TYR A 102 -11.09 2.86 17.47
N TYR A 103 -10.81 1.59 17.22
CA TYR A 103 -11.78 0.60 16.78
C TYR A 103 -11.59 -0.73 17.51
N PRO A 104 -12.62 -1.58 17.61
CA PRO A 104 -12.46 -2.95 18.12
C PRO A 104 -11.45 -3.75 17.29
N SER A 105 -10.85 -4.78 17.89
CA SER A 105 -9.89 -5.67 17.20
C SER A 105 -10.45 -6.30 15.92
N THR A 106 -11.77 -6.52 15.84
CA THR A 106 -12.48 -7.03 14.66
C THR A 106 -12.39 -6.13 13.44
N GLU A 107 -12.16 -4.82 13.63
CA GLU A 107 -12.02 -3.84 12.55
C GLU A 107 -10.60 -3.77 11.97
N PHE A 108 -9.69 -4.59 12.49
CA PHE A 108 -8.33 -4.69 11.98
C PHE A 108 -8.09 -6.05 11.31
N SER A 109 -7.33 -6.04 10.22
CA SER A 109 -6.88 -7.27 9.58
C SER A 109 -5.69 -7.82 10.37
N VAL A 110 -5.91 -8.88 11.14
CA VAL A 110 -4.82 -9.63 11.76
C VAL A 110 -4.29 -10.61 10.71
N SER A 111 -3.15 -10.30 10.09
CA SER A 111 -2.43 -11.23 9.24
C SER A 111 -1.39 -11.94 10.08
N SER A 112 -1.36 -13.28 10.03
CA SER A 112 -0.41 -14.13 10.78
C SER A 112 1.06 -13.78 10.50
N THR A 113 1.34 -13.13 9.37
CA THR A 113 2.70 -12.78 8.93
C THR A 113 3.14 -11.37 9.36
N ASN A 114 2.23 -10.52 9.85
CA ASN A 114 2.52 -9.12 10.12
C ASN A 114 2.25 -8.77 11.59
N ALA A 115 3.32 -8.72 12.38
CA ALA A 115 3.28 -8.51 13.83
C ALA A 115 2.75 -7.13 14.28
N LYS A 116 2.45 -6.22 13.35
CA LYS A 116 2.00 -4.85 13.67
C LYS A 116 0.63 -4.57 13.05
N VAL A 117 -0.40 -4.67 13.89
CA VAL A 117 -1.74 -4.17 13.57
C VAL A 117 -1.71 -2.64 13.60
N GLY A 118 -1.61 -1.99 12.43
CA GLY A 118 -1.40 -0.53 12.35
C GLY A 118 -2.51 0.27 11.67
N LYS A 119 -3.33 -0.37 10.84
CA LYS A 119 -4.37 0.29 10.01
C LYS A 119 -5.70 -0.46 10.13
N CYS A 120 -6.80 0.27 10.28
CA CYS A 120 -8.14 -0.31 10.23
C CYS A 120 -8.47 -0.78 8.80
N ARG A 121 -9.44 -1.70 8.69
CA ARG A 121 -9.91 -2.25 7.40
C ARG A 121 -10.27 -1.17 6.39
N GLN A 122 -10.91 -0.08 6.84
CA GLN A 122 -11.31 1.01 5.95
C GLN A 122 -10.11 1.76 5.37
N CYS A 123 -9.13 2.12 6.21
CA CYS A 123 -7.91 2.77 5.74
C CYS A 123 -7.11 1.84 4.81
N LEU A 124 -7.04 0.55 5.14
CA LEU A 124 -6.39 -0.44 4.28
C LEU A 124 -7.10 -0.58 2.93
N ARG A 125 -8.44 -0.58 2.92
CA ARG A 125 -9.24 -0.61 1.69
C ARG A 125 -8.98 0.62 0.83
N LEU A 126 -8.98 1.80 1.44
CA LEU A 126 -8.70 3.05 0.72
C LEU A 126 -7.28 3.08 0.15
N GLU A 127 -6.30 2.59 0.90
CA GLU A 127 -4.92 2.45 0.42
C GLU A 127 -4.82 1.47 -0.74
N ASN A 128 -5.50 0.32 -0.67
CA ASN A 128 -5.56 -0.64 -1.76
C ASN A 128 -6.29 -0.12 -3.00
N ILE A 129 -7.25 0.80 -2.84
CA ILE A 129 -7.92 1.49 -3.95
C ILE A 129 -6.99 2.54 -4.57
N ALA A 130 -6.29 3.32 -3.73
CA ALA A 130 -5.38 4.36 -4.16
C ALA A 130 -4.13 3.81 -4.86
N ASN A 131 -3.61 2.68 -4.39
CA ASN A 131 -2.55 1.95 -5.07
C ASN A 131 -3.13 1.25 -6.28
N LYS A 132 -3.03 1.90 -7.45
CA LYS A 132 -3.28 1.27 -8.75
C LYS A 132 -2.48 -0.03 -8.78
N ARG A 133 -3.15 -1.18 -8.86
CA ARG A 133 -2.49 -2.48 -9.02
C ARG A 133 -1.85 -2.53 -10.40
N THR A 134 -0.69 -1.90 -10.55
CA THR A 134 0.17 -2.09 -11.71
C THR A 134 0.88 -3.42 -11.54
N ASP A 135 0.58 -4.38 -12.40
CA ASP A 135 1.28 -5.65 -12.44
C ASP A 135 2.73 -5.41 -12.90
N GLN A 136 3.61 -5.15 -11.94
CA GLN A 136 5.04 -4.92 -12.18
C GLN A 136 5.81 -6.22 -12.38
N THR A 137 5.15 -7.38 -12.33
CA THR A 137 5.83 -8.68 -12.37
C THR A 137 6.61 -8.85 -13.66
N LYS A 138 6.11 -8.31 -14.78
CA LYS A 138 6.79 -8.33 -16.08
C LYS A 138 8.05 -7.48 -16.09
N PHE A 139 7.97 -6.23 -15.61
CA PHE A 139 9.14 -5.35 -15.53
C PHE A 139 10.18 -5.87 -14.55
N LYS A 140 9.76 -6.55 -13.47
CA LYS A 140 10.68 -7.27 -12.57
C LYS A 140 11.41 -8.40 -13.29
N PHE A 141 10.71 -9.18 -14.10
CA PHE A 141 11.33 -10.26 -14.87
C PHE A 141 12.29 -9.72 -15.93
N LEU A 142 11.87 -8.70 -16.67
CA LEU A 142 12.71 -8.02 -17.65
C LEU A 142 13.97 -7.43 -17.00
N PHE A 143 13.83 -6.75 -15.87
CA PHE A 143 14.96 -6.19 -15.14
C PHE A 143 15.94 -7.27 -14.68
N LYS A 144 15.44 -8.36 -14.08
CA LYS A 144 16.29 -9.51 -13.69
C LYS A 144 17.01 -10.15 -14.86
N LYS A 145 16.37 -10.20 -16.03
CA LYS A 145 17.01 -10.71 -17.24
C LYS A 145 18.17 -9.80 -17.66
N ILE A 146 17.97 -8.49 -17.67
CA ILE A 146 19.03 -7.52 -17.98
C ILE A 146 20.17 -7.62 -16.96
N GLU A 147 19.87 -7.68 -15.66
CA GLU A 147 20.89 -7.86 -14.62
C GLU A 147 21.72 -9.12 -14.82
N LYS A 148 21.09 -10.22 -15.25
CA LYS A 148 21.78 -11.47 -15.55
C LYS A 148 22.65 -11.33 -16.80
N ASP A 149 22.08 -10.81 -17.90
CA ASP A 149 22.79 -10.61 -19.15
C ASP A 149 24.02 -9.70 -18.95
N GLU A 150 23.91 -8.67 -18.10
CA GLU A 150 25.03 -7.78 -17.74
C GLU A 150 26.11 -8.47 -16.89
N CYS A 151 25.73 -9.33 -15.95
CA CYS A 151 26.70 -10.13 -15.19
C CYS A 151 27.54 -11.03 -16.10
N ASP A 152 26.97 -11.52 -17.21
CA ASP A 152 27.65 -12.42 -18.14
C ASP A 152 28.78 -11.73 -18.94
N TYR A 153 28.74 -10.39 -19.09
CA TYR A 153 29.82 -9.64 -19.77
C TYR A 153 31.07 -9.45 -18.91
N ASN A 154 30.95 -9.51 -17.57
CA ASN A 154 32.04 -9.37 -16.60
C ASN A 154 32.97 -8.15 -16.83
N ASP A 155 32.42 -7.04 -17.33
CA ASP A 155 33.12 -5.78 -17.60
C ASP A 155 33.05 -4.79 -16.43
N GLY A 156 32.47 -5.21 -15.30
CA GLY A 156 32.29 -4.38 -14.12
C GLY A 156 31.19 -3.34 -14.27
N ALA A 157 30.21 -3.57 -15.16
CA ALA A 157 29.03 -2.72 -15.31
C ALA A 157 28.38 -2.41 -13.96
N ARG A 158 28.13 -1.12 -13.68
CA ARG A 158 27.51 -0.67 -12.42
C ARG A 158 26.22 0.08 -12.64
N CYS A 159 26.04 0.67 -13.83
CA CYS A 159 24.89 1.51 -14.11
C CYS A 159 23.55 0.76 -13.93
N ILE A 160 23.46 -0.52 -14.31
CA ILE A 160 22.25 -1.33 -14.16
C ILE A 160 21.80 -1.48 -12.70
N PHE A 161 22.75 -1.59 -11.77
CA PHE A 161 22.47 -1.82 -10.34
C PHE A 161 22.02 -0.56 -9.60
N PHE A 162 22.15 0.62 -10.23
CA PHE A 162 21.58 1.86 -9.70
C PHE A 162 20.12 2.09 -10.15
N LEU A 163 19.64 1.31 -11.12
CA LEU A 163 18.27 1.42 -11.62
C LEU A 163 17.29 0.63 -10.75
N THR A 164 16.05 1.09 -10.72
CA THR A 164 14.92 0.40 -10.08
C THR A 164 13.97 -0.19 -11.13
N THR A 165 13.09 -1.10 -10.71
CA THR A 165 12.04 -1.64 -11.60
C THR A 165 11.16 -0.54 -12.21
N ASN A 166 10.91 0.55 -11.49
CA ASN A 166 10.13 1.68 -11.98
C ASN A 166 10.86 2.42 -13.11
N ASP A 167 12.19 2.50 -13.05
CA ASP A 167 13.00 3.16 -14.07
C ASP A 167 12.94 2.38 -15.39
N ILE A 168 12.97 1.04 -15.32
CA ILE A 168 12.78 0.18 -16.49
C ILE A 168 11.37 0.32 -17.06
N GLU A 169 10.35 0.38 -16.21
CA GLU A 169 8.96 0.62 -16.63
C GLU A 169 8.83 1.98 -17.33
N TYR A 170 9.47 3.02 -16.80
CA TYR A 170 9.51 4.34 -17.42
C TYR A 170 10.24 4.32 -18.77
N MET A 171 11.42 3.70 -18.83
CA MET A 171 12.15 3.55 -20.10
C MET A 171 11.29 2.86 -21.15
N PHE A 172 10.67 1.73 -20.79
CA PHE A 172 9.82 0.98 -21.70
C PHE A 172 8.63 1.81 -22.23
N LYS A 173 7.91 2.50 -21.34
CA LYS A 173 6.67 3.21 -21.69
C LYS A 173 6.88 4.59 -22.30
N ASN A 174 7.79 5.38 -21.71
CA ASN A 174 7.91 6.81 -21.99
C ASN A 174 9.08 7.14 -22.94
N ILE A 175 10.11 6.30 -22.99
CA ILE A 175 11.27 6.52 -23.88
C ILE A 175 11.13 5.69 -25.15
N TRP A 176 10.72 4.42 -25.02
CA TRP A 176 10.60 3.47 -26.12
C TRP A 176 9.17 3.25 -26.60
N ASP A 177 8.20 3.99 -26.03
CA ASP A 177 6.79 4.03 -26.45
C ASP A 177 6.10 2.64 -26.49
N SER A 178 6.62 1.68 -25.70
CA SER A 178 6.12 0.29 -25.59
C SER A 178 6.20 -0.55 -26.86
N HIS A 179 7.14 -0.26 -27.77
CA HIS A 179 7.31 -1.04 -28.99
C HIS A 179 8.77 -1.23 -29.40
N SER A 180 9.06 -2.30 -30.15
CA SER A 180 10.39 -2.56 -30.70
C SER A 180 10.86 -1.39 -31.56
N ALA A 181 12.15 -1.08 -31.49
CA ALA A 181 12.76 -0.06 -32.32
C ALA A 181 12.74 -0.40 -33.81
N LEU A 182 12.80 -1.69 -34.18
CA LEU A 182 12.96 -2.14 -35.56
C LEU A 182 11.62 -2.59 -36.19
N SER A 183 10.97 -3.61 -35.64
CA SER A 183 9.70 -4.15 -36.16
C SER A 183 8.45 -3.44 -35.64
N GLU A 184 8.58 -2.47 -34.73
CA GLU A 184 7.44 -1.77 -34.08
C GLU A 184 6.45 -2.70 -33.35
N GLU A 185 6.90 -3.92 -33.04
CA GLU A 185 6.14 -4.91 -32.27
C GLU A 185 5.82 -4.39 -30.86
N SER A 186 4.58 -4.53 -30.43
CA SER A 186 4.09 -3.96 -29.16
C SER A 186 3.85 -4.99 -28.06
N ASP A 187 4.01 -6.28 -28.37
CA ASP A 187 3.88 -7.33 -27.36
C ASP A 187 5.01 -7.27 -26.33
N VAL A 188 4.64 -6.89 -25.10
CA VAL A 188 5.54 -6.71 -23.95
C VAL A 188 6.36 -7.97 -23.63
N TYR A 189 5.84 -9.18 -23.91
CA TYR A 189 6.54 -10.42 -23.59
C TYR A 189 7.65 -10.77 -24.59
N SER A 190 7.52 -10.28 -25.82
CA SER A 190 8.51 -10.52 -26.88
C SER A 190 9.71 -9.57 -26.79
N LEU A 191 9.59 -8.48 -26.02
CA LEU A 191 10.54 -7.37 -25.99
C LEU A 191 11.58 -7.51 -24.87
N THR A 192 12.80 -7.11 -25.18
CA THR A 192 13.96 -7.13 -24.27
C THR A 192 14.85 -5.92 -24.53
N PHE A 193 15.48 -5.41 -23.48
CA PHE A 193 16.54 -4.41 -23.63
C PHE A 193 17.89 -5.08 -23.87
N VAL A 194 18.69 -4.51 -24.76
CA VAL A 194 20.10 -4.88 -24.97
C VAL A 194 20.96 -3.63 -25.10
N ARG A 195 22.28 -3.79 -24.94
CA ARG A 195 23.26 -2.71 -25.17
C ARG A 195 23.18 -2.23 -26.62
N TRP A 196 23.14 -0.91 -26.82
CA TRP A 196 23.21 -0.33 -28.16
C TRP A 196 24.62 -0.43 -28.74
N ASN A 197 25.63 -0.02 -27.98
CA ASN A 197 27.03 -0.24 -28.27
C ASN A 197 27.57 -1.32 -27.34
N ARG A 198 28.03 -2.43 -27.90
CA ARG A 198 28.56 -3.57 -27.15
C ARG A 198 29.77 -3.23 -26.27
N ARG A 199 30.55 -2.21 -26.66
CA ARG A 199 31.78 -1.81 -25.96
C ARG A 199 31.52 -0.97 -24.71
N GLU A 200 30.32 -0.44 -24.56
CA GLU A 200 29.92 0.38 -23.42
C GLU A 200 29.00 -0.42 -22.49
N GLU A 201 29.03 -0.12 -21.19
CA GLU A 201 28.13 -0.75 -20.22
C GLU A 201 26.66 -0.42 -20.52
N PHE A 202 25.75 -1.27 -20.05
CA PHE A 202 24.33 -0.98 -20.17
C PHE A 202 23.96 0.26 -19.37
N SER A 203 23.30 1.20 -20.03
CA SER A 203 22.74 2.40 -19.41
C SER A 203 21.49 2.86 -20.14
N PRO A 204 20.66 3.73 -19.54
CA PRO A 204 19.48 4.27 -20.22
C PRO A 204 19.79 5.02 -21.53
N TRP A 205 21.04 5.42 -21.74
CA TRP A 205 21.55 6.07 -22.95
C TRP A 205 22.49 5.19 -23.79
N ASN A 206 22.61 3.91 -23.45
CA ASN A 206 23.30 2.89 -24.25
C ASN A 206 22.43 1.61 -24.32
N CYS A 207 21.11 1.78 -24.46
CA CYS A 207 20.18 0.66 -24.57
C CYS A 207 19.35 0.75 -25.84
N ILE A 208 18.80 -0.38 -26.28
CA ILE A 208 17.78 -0.44 -27.33
C ILE A 208 16.72 -1.48 -26.95
N LEU A 209 15.45 -1.15 -27.20
CA LEU A 209 14.32 -2.07 -27.00
C LEU A 209 14.05 -2.83 -28.29
N LEU A 210 14.18 -4.16 -28.26
CA LEU A 210 14.06 -5.03 -29.42
C LEU A 210 13.28 -6.29 -29.07
N THR A 211 12.74 -6.97 -30.08
CA THR A 211 12.28 -8.36 -29.91
C THR A 211 13.44 -9.30 -29.67
N LEU A 212 13.20 -10.49 -29.12
CA LEU A 212 14.26 -11.47 -28.86
C LEU A 212 15.09 -11.80 -30.12
N GLN A 213 14.46 -11.95 -31.28
CA GLN A 213 15.15 -12.28 -32.53
C GLN A 213 16.01 -11.12 -33.03
N GLU A 214 15.48 -9.90 -32.97
CA GLU A 214 16.22 -8.68 -33.32
C GLU A 214 17.39 -8.44 -32.38
N ALA A 215 17.23 -8.70 -31.09
CA ALA A 215 18.30 -8.61 -30.10
C ALA A 215 19.46 -9.56 -30.43
N ILE A 216 19.15 -10.82 -30.78
CA ILE A 216 20.17 -11.79 -31.20
C ILE A 216 20.89 -11.34 -32.47
N ALA A 217 20.16 -10.77 -33.44
CA ALA A 217 20.76 -10.23 -34.65
C ALA A 217 21.65 -9.00 -34.35
N HIS A 218 21.19 -8.10 -33.48
CA HIS A 218 21.91 -6.90 -33.08
C HIS A 218 23.23 -7.24 -32.35
N LEU A 219 23.21 -8.21 -31.44
CA LEU A 219 24.40 -8.62 -30.68
C LEU A 219 25.50 -9.27 -31.54
N LYS A 220 25.15 -9.77 -32.74
CA LYS A 220 26.11 -10.30 -33.72
C LYS A 220 26.83 -9.22 -34.52
N LEU A 221 26.35 -7.97 -34.48
CA LEU A 221 26.99 -6.86 -35.19
C LEU A 221 28.22 -6.38 -34.44
N GLU A 222 29.35 -6.28 -35.13
CA GLU A 222 30.60 -5.74 -34.56
C GLU A 222 30.64 -4.21 -34.61
N ASP A 223 30.08 -3.62 -35.66
CA ASP A 223 29.95 -2.16 -35.83
C ASP A 223 28.50 -1.74 -36.05
N VAL A 224 28.01 -0.93 -35.11
CA VAL A 224 26.64 -0.43 -35.07
C VAL A 224 26.52 0.82 -35.96
N GLU A 225 27.58 1.61 -36.09
CA GLU A 225 27.58 2.85 -36.89
C GLU A 225 27.50 2.54 -38.40
N GLY A 226 28.17 1.47 -38.86
CA GLY A 226 28.09 1.00 -40.25
C GLY A 226 26.86 0.14 -40.59
N SER A 227 26.26 -0.54 -39.62
CA SER A 227 25.17 -1.50 -39.89
C SER A 227 23.78 -0.88 -39.97
N TYR A 228 23.55 0.25 -39.29
CA TYR A 228 22.25 0.92 -39.27
C TYR A 228 22.23 2.22 -40.10
N SER A 229 21.09 2.48 -40.72
CA SER A 229 20.86 3.71 -41.49
C SER A 229 20.97 4.96 -40.61
N GLU A 230 21.51 6.04 -41.18
CA GLU A 230 21.58 7.37 -40.55
C GLU A 230 20.27 7.85 -39.90
N PRO A 231 19.08 7.80 -40.56
CA PRO A 231 17.85 8.26 -39.94
C PRO A 231 17.48 7.45 -38.69
N PHE A 232 17.76 6.14 -38.70
CA PHE A 232 17.53 5.28 -37.55
C PHE A 232 18.48 5.65 -36.39
N ARG A 233 19.78 5.84 -36.68
CA ARG A 233 20.76 6.29 -35.67
C ARG A 233 20.35 7.62 -35.03
N LYS A 234 19.82 8.58 -35.80
CA LYS A 234 19.29 9.83 -35.26
C LYS A 234 18.10 9.62 -34.32
N LYS A 235 17.17 8.72 -34.65
CA LYS A 235 16.03 8.35 -33.78
C LYS A 235 16.50 7.76 -32.45
N ILE A 236 17.51 6.88 -32.49
CA ILE A 236 18.09 6.27 -31.29
C ILE A 236 18.82 7.30 -30.43
N ARG A 237 19.68 8.14 -31.03
CA ARG A 237 20.37 9.23 -30.31
C ARG A 237 19.39 10.19 -29.65
N TYR A 238 18.26 10.49 -30.30
CA TYR A 238 17.20 11.31 -29.72
C TYR A 238 16.59 10.65 -28.47
N LYS A 239 16.25 9.34 -28.53
CA LYS A 239 15.74 8.60 -27.36
C LYS A 239 16.78 8.56 -26.23
N HIS A 240 18.06 8.34 -26.53
CA HIS A 240 19.14 8.40 -25.54
C HIS A 240 19.30 9.80 -24.91
N ALA A 241 19.12 10.87 -25.69
CA ALA A 241 19.14 12.23 -25.17
C ALA A 241 17.98 12.49 -24.19
N ILE A 242 16.78 11.99 -24.49
CA ILE A 242 15.63 12.03 -23.57
C ILE A 242 15.97 11.28 -22.28
N SER A 243 16.55 10.07 -22.40
CA SER A 243 16.97 9.29 -21.23
C SER A 243 17.95 10.07 -20.35
N ARG A 244 18.98 10.71 -20.92
CA ARG A 244 19.96 11.49 -20.14
C ARG A 244 19.31 12.65 -19.39
N SER A 245 18.34 13.33 -20.02
CA SER A 245 17.58 14.42 -19.40
C SER A 245 16.70 13.94 -18.23
N HIS A 246 16.11 12.74 -18.34
CA HIS A 246 15.32 12.17 -17.25
C HIS A 246 16.19 11.64 -16.10
N PHE A 247 17.31 10.99 -16.43
CA PHE A 247 18.19 10.31 -15.48
C PHE A 247 19.42 11.15 -15.09
N VAL A 248 19.29 12.47 -14.98
CA VAL A 248 20.44 13.38 -14.67
C VAL A 248 21.16 12.97 -13.39
N LYS A 249 20.42 12.66 -12.32
CA LYS A 249 21.01 12.20 -11.05
C LYS A 249 21.81 10.91 -11.23
N LEU A 250 21.33 9.99 -12.05
CA LEU A 250 22.05 8.74 -12.33
C LEU A 250 23.36 9.02 -13.08
N VAL A 251 23.32 9.92 -14.07
CA VAL A 251 24.52 10.38 -14.80
C VAL A 251 25.56 10.95 -13.84
N GLU A 252 25.16 11.82 -12.92
CA GLU A 252 26.06 12.39 -11.91
C GLU A 252 26.69 11.31 -11.02
N HIS A 253 25.91 10.33 -10.55
CA HIS A 253 26.42 9.25 -9.71
C HIS A 253 27.38 8.32 -10.46
N VAL A 254 27.09 8.02 -11.73
CA VAL A 254 27.98 7.20 -12.58
C VAL A 254 29.30 7.93 -12.81
N ASN A 255 29.27 9.23 -13.16
CA ASN A 255 30.46 10.03 -13.41
C ASN A 255 31.35 10.15 -12.15
N ASN A 256 30.76 10.48 -11.00
CA ASN A 256 31.49 10.61 -9.74
C ASN A 256 32.21 9.30 -9.35
N ASN A 257 31.59 8.14 -9.63
CA ASN A 257 32.20 6.84 -9.37
C ASN A 257 33.32 6.48 -10.36
N GLN A 258 33.22 6.91 -11.62
CA GLN A 258 34.29 6.75 -12.60
C GLN A 258 35.52 7.58 -12.21
N GLU A 259 35.33 8.83 -11.77
CA GLU A 259 36.41 9.70 -11.29
C GLU A 259 37.10 9.14 -10.02
N GLN A 260 36.31 8.65 -9.06
CA GLN A 260 36.84 8.02 -7.85
C GLN A 260 37.63 6.74 -8.13
N GLN A 261 37.20 5.94 -9.12
CA GLN A 261 37.93 4.77 -9.55
C GLN A 261 39.25 5.12 -10.22
N GLN A 262 39.25 6.07 -11.17
CA GLN A 262 40.49 6.53 -11.80
C GLN A 262 41.49 7.08 -10.77
N ALA A 263 41.01 7.84 -9.77
CA ALA A 263 41.83 8.32 -8.67
C ALA A 263 42.40 7.19 -7.79
N ASN A 264 41.63 6.12 -7.54
CA ASN A 264 42.09 4.96 -6.78
C ASN A 264 43.07 4.10 -7.59
N THR A 265 42.83 3.89 -8.89
CA THR A 265 43.77 3.17 -9.77
C THR A 265 45.10 3.91 -9.90
N LEU A 266 45.07 5.25 -10.00
CA LEU A 266 46.30 6.05 -9.98
C LEU A 266 47.06 5.89 -8.66
N LYS A 267 46.36 5.91 -7.51
CA LYS A 267 46.98 5.68 -6.19
C LYS A 267 47.61 4.29 -6.10
N ASP A 268 46.93 3.25 -6.57
CA ASP A 268 47.45 1.88 -6.56
C ASP A 268 48.67 1.70 -7.50
N MET A 269 48.65 2.33 -8.68
CA MET A 269 49.81 2.36 -9.58
C MET A 269 50.99 3.10 -8.96
N THR A 270 50.74 4.21 -8.24
CA THR A 270 51.78 4.98 -7.55
C THR A 270 52.38 4.18 -6.38
N ILE A 271 51.55 3.49 -5.59
CA ILE A 271 51.99 2.59 -4.51
C ILE A 271 52.81 1.42 -5.07
N THR A 272 52.40 0.86 -6.22
CA THR A 272 53.12 -0.23 -6.90
C THR A 272 54.48 0.26 -7.44
N ALA A 273 54.54 1.45 -8.02
CA ALA A 273 55.79 2.07 -8.48
C ALA A 273 56.76 2.38 -7.32
N ILE A 274 56.26 2.85 -6.17
CA ILE A 274 57.06 3.08 -4.95
C ILE A 274 57.62 1.75 -4.41
N LYS A 275 56.83 0.66 -4.41
CA LYS A 275 57.31 -0.67 -4.02
C LYS A 275 58.43 -1.19 -4.92
N ILE A 276 58.33 -0.97 -6.24
CA ILE A 276 59.36 -1.39 -7.21
C ILE A 276 60.63 -0.52 -7.07
N GLY A 277 60.49 0.78 -6.81
CA GLY A 277 61.62 1.69 -6.55
C GLY A 277 62.40 1.33 -5.27
N ARG A 278 61.71 0.85 -4.23
CA ARG A 278 62.36 0.40 -2.98
C ARG A 278 63.16 -0.90 -3.12
N GLN A 279 62.86 -1.75 -4.10
CA GLN A 279 63.60 -3.00 -4.35
C GLN A 279 64.90 -2.80 -5.17
N ARG A 280 65.10 -1.64 -5.81
CA ARG A 280 66.33 -1.35 -6.59
C ARG A 280 67.40 -0.57 -5.81
N GLY A 281 67.15 -0.27 -4.53
CA GLY A 281 68.02 0.54 -3.68
C GLY A 281 68.63 -0.24 -2.52
N THR A 282 69.33 -1.34 -2.78
CA THR A 282 70.25 -1.94 -1.80
C THR A 282 71.68 -1.90 -2.37
N PRO A 283 72.62 -1.12 -1.78
CA PRO A 283 74.00 -1.12 -2.21
C PRO A 283 74.67 -2.44 -1.79
N THR A 284 75.28 -3.13 -2.75
CA THR A 284 76.12 -4.30 -2.53
C THR A 284 77.36 -3.88 -1.72
N ALA A 285 77.38 -4.20 -0.42
CA ALA A 285 78.59 -4.08 0.39
C ALA A 285 79.50 -5.28 0.09
N MET A 286 80.56 -5.04 -0.68
CA MET A 286 81.68 -5.96 -0.81
C MET A 286 82.43 -6.02 0.52
N THR A 287 82.39 -7.16 1.20
CA THR A 287 83.33 -7.48 2.29
C THR A 287 84.51 -8.25 1.72
N ASN A 288 85.62 -7.53 1.53
CA ASN A 288 86.96 -8.12 1.48
C ASN A 288 87.36 -8.52 2.90
N THR A 289 87.75 -9.78 3.09
CA THR A 289 88.69 -10.13 4.17
C THR A 289 89.53 -11.31 3.71
N SER A 290 90.79 -10.99 3.47
CA SER A 290 91.94 -11.86 3.38
C SER A 290 92.43 -12.24 4.78
N ALA A 291 93.04 -13.43 4.86
CA ALA A 291 93.82 -14.09 5.93
C ALA A 291 93.14 -15.34 6.49
#